data_AF-A0A377AWY0-F1
#
_entry.id   AF-A0A377AWY0-F1
#
_cell.length_a   1.000
_cell.length_b   1.000
_cell.length_c   1.000
_cell.angle_alpha   90.00
_cell.angle_beta   90.00
_cell.angle_gamma   90.00
#
_symmetry.space_group_name_H-M   'P 1'
#
loop_
_entity.id
_entity.type
_entity.pdbx_description
1 polymer ?
#
loop_
_entity_poly.entity_id
_entity_poly.type
_entity_poly.pdbx_seq_one_letter_code
_entity_poly.pdbx_strand_id
1 'polypeptide(L)' 'MRREYGSLVPDLIDEPMNNTTRLQCMSAAVIALTRWEPRIALDAIDVVWKAGGRAGVSCRALSCRPCRMLKLTITLRE' A
#
# COMPACT_ATOMS: atom_id res chain seq x y z
N MET A 1 -10.33 20.90 3.82
CA MET A 1 -9.43 20.59 2.69
C MET A 1 -8.53 19.41 3.11
N ARG A 2 -8.57 18.26 2.42
CA ARG A 2 -7.86 17.00 2.74
C ARG A 2 -6.56 16.82 1.92
N ARG A 3 -5.80 17.89 1.68
CA ARG A 3 -4.63 17.87 0.78
C ARG A 3 -3.47 16.98 1.26
N GLU A 4 -3.40 16.67 2.56
CA GLU A 4 -2.36 15.79 3.10
C GLU A 4 -2.72 14.31 3.03
N TYR A 5 -3.99 13.97 2.79
CA TYR A 5 -4.44 12.58 2.77
C TYR A 5 -3.96 11.91 1.48
N GLY A 6 -3.18 10.84 1.62
CA GLY A 6 -2.58 10.14 0.49
C GLY A 6 -1.33 9.37 0.89
N SER A 7 -0.65 8.85 -0.11
CA SER A 7 0.62 8.14 0.00
C SER A 7 1.58 8.62 -1.10
N LEU A 8 2.87 8.32 -0.95
CA LEU A 8 3.87 8.53 -2.02
C LEU A 8 3.87 7.41 -3.06
N VAL A 9 3.03 6.39 -2.86
CA VAL A 9 2.86 5.24 -3.78
C VAL A 9 2.53 5.65 -5.22
N PRO A 10 1.63 6.61 -5.51
CA PRO A 10 1.38 7.06 -6.88
C PRO A 10 2.53 7.80 -7.54
N ASP A 11 3.51 8.32 -6.79
CA ASP A 11 4.72 8.93 -7.38
C ASP A 11 5.74 7.83 -7.71
N LEU A 12 5.91 6.88 -6.78
CA LEU A 12 6.80 5.71 -6.92
C LEU A 12 6.32 4.69 -7.96
N ILE A 13 5.06 4.73 -8.41
CA ILE A 13 4.58 3.82 -9.45
C ILE A 13 5.02 4.21 -10.86
N ASP A 14 5.40 5.47 -11.06
CA ASP A 14 5.93 5.96 -12.33
C ASP A 14 7.45 5.78 -12.44
N GLU A 15 8.11 5.36 -11.36
CA GLU A 15 9.52 4.96 -11.35
C GLU A 15 9.75 3.57 -11.99
N PRO A 16 10.98 3.30 -12.48
CA PRO A 16 11.32 2.00 -13.04
C PRO A 16 11.13 0.86 -12.03
N MET A 17 10.60 -0.25 -12.52
CA MET A 17 10.23 -1.43 -11.73
C MET A 17 11.47 -2.19 -11.22
N ASN A 18 12.07 -1.68 -10.14
CA ASN A 18 13.25 -2.22 -9.48
C ASN A 18 12.91 -2.72 -8.06
N ASN A 19 13.78 -3.58 -7.50
CA ASN A 19 13.62 -4.10 -6.13
C ASN A 19 13.60 -2.96 -5.08
N THR A 20 14.36 -1.89 -5.31
CA THR A 20 14.41 -0.71 -4.45
C THR A 20 13.08 0.04 -4.45
N THR A 21 12.55 0.35 -5.64
CA THR A 21 11.24 1.02 -5.81
C THR A 21 10.11 0.18 -5.21
N ARG A 22 10.18 -1.16 -5.32
CA ARG A 22 9.23 -2.05 -4.64
C ARG A 22 9.24 -1.86 -3.11
N LEU A 23 10.42 -1.80 -2.50
CA LEU A 23 10.56 -1.58 -1.06
C LEU A 23 10.09 -0.18 -0.64
N GLN A 24 10.37 0.84 -1.46
CA GLN A 24 9.90 2.21 -1.23
C GLN A 24 8.38 2.32 -1.35
N CYS A 25 7.75 1.65 -2.32
CA CYS A 25 6.30 1.55 -2.42
C CYS A 25 5.69 0.90 -1.16
N MET A 26 6.31 -0.18 -0.69
CA MET A 26 5.88 -0.83 0.56
C MET A 26 5.97 0.14 1.73
N SER A 27 7.12 0.80 1.93
CA SER A 27 7.31 1.72 3.06
C SER A 27 6.37 2.92 2.99
N ALA A 28 6.17 3.51 1.82
CA ALA A 28 5.22 4.60 1.60
C ALA A 28 3.78 4.17 1.93
N ALA A 29 3.38 2.95 1.57
CA ALA A 29 2.08 2.40 1.91
C ALA A 29 1.94 2.17 3.43
N VAL A 30 2.97 1.62 4.09
CA VAL A 30 3.00 1.45 5.55
C VAL A 30 2.82 2.79 6.24
N ILE A 31 3.63 3.80 5.89
CA ILE A 31 3.61 5.12 6.53
C ILE A 31 2.24 5.78 6.37
N ALA A 32 1.66 5.71 5.17
CA ALA A 32 0.33 6.26 4.91
C ALA A 32 -0.74 5.55 5.75
N LEU A 33 -0.73 4.22 5.81
CA LEU A 33 -1.70 3.45 6.59
C LEU A 33 -1.54 3.69 8.10
N THR A 34 -0.32 3.73 8.62
CA THR A 34 -0.08 4.01 10.05
C THR A 34 -0.50 5.44 10.42
N ARG A 35 -0.29 6.41 9.52
CA ARG A 35 -0.66 7.81 9.76
C ARG A 35 -2.18 8.02 9.68
N TRP A 36 -2.84 7.40 8.71
CA TRP A 36 -4.24 7.70 8.38
C TRP A 36 -5.24 6.67 8.92
N GLU A 37 -4.81 5.45 9.19
CA GLU A 37 -5.63 4.32 9.65
C GLU A 37 -5.06 3.68 10.93
N PRO A 38 -4.94 4.41 12.07
CA PRO A 38 -4.41 3.87 13.32
C PRO A 38 -5.29 2.77 13.95
N ARG A 39 -6.51 2.59 13.42
CA ARG A 39 -7.45 1.54 13.88
C ARG A 39 -7.09 0.16 13.35
N ILE A 40 -6.18 0.09 12.39
CA ILE A 40 -5.78 -1.10 11.69
C ILE A 40 -4.33 -1.42 12.06
N ALA A 41 -4.09 -2.62 12.60
CA ALA A 41 -2.77 -3.16 12.82
C ALA A 41 -2.31 -3.86 11.53
N LEU A 42 -1.29 -3.30 10.88
CA LEU A 42 -0.75 -3.86 9.66
C LEU A 42 0.05 -5.13 9.95
N ASP A 43 -0.24 -6.22 9.23
CA ASP A 43 0.46 -7.51 9.38
C ASP A 43 1.49 -7.72 8.26
N ALA A 44 1.05 -7.56 7.00
CA ALA A 44 1.93 -7.67 5.85
C ALA A 44 1.48 -6.80 4.69
N ILE A 45 2.43 -6.22 3.96
CA ILE A 45 2.18 -5.55 2.67
C ILE A 45 3.05 -6.20 1.63
N ASP A 46 2.45 -6.54 0.50
CA ASP A 46 3.15 -6.99 -0.67
C ASP A 46 2.74 -6.18 -1.90
N VAL A 47 3.74 -5.70 -2.63
CA VAL A 47 3.57 -4.98 -3.90
C VAL A 47 3.95 -5.94 -5.01
N VAL A 48 2.97 -6.29 -5.82
CA VAL A 48 3.12 -7.17 -6.98
C VAL A 48 3.04 -6.35 -8.24
N TRP A 49 4.13 -6.35 -8.99
CA TRP A 49 4.15 -5.83 -10.34
C TRP A 49 3.78 -6.96 -11.30
N LYS A 50 2.79 -6.73 -12.16
CA LYS A 50 2.39 -7.66 -13.20
C LYS A 50 2.93 -7.17 -14.55
N ALA A 51 3.33 -8.12 -15.39
CA ALA A 51 3.71 -7.85 -16.77
C ALA A 51 2.57 -7.10 -17.48
N GLY A 52 2.90 -5.97 -18.13
CA GLY A 52 1.93 -5.07 -18.75
C GLY A 52 1.74 -3.72 -18.03
N GLY A 53 2.63 -3.34 -17.12
CA GLY A 53 2.57 -2.02 -16.44
C GLY A 53 1.54 -1.94 -15.33
N ARG A 54 0.94 -3.06 -14.93
CA ARG A 54 -0.04 -3.12 -13.84
C ARG A 54 0.66 -3.35 -12.52
N ALA A 55 0.43 -2.47 -11.55
CA ALA A 55 0.86 -2.72 -10.17
C ALA A 55 -0.35 -2.99 -9.29
N GLY A 56 -0.26 -4.03 -8.47
CA GLY A 56 -1.23 -4.34 -7.43
C GLY A 56 -0.57 -4.36 -6.06
N VAL A 57 -1.22 -3.79 -5.06
CA VAL A 57 -0.80 -3.88 -3.67
C VAL A 57 -1.76 -4.80 -2.95
N SER A 58 -1.23 -5.84 -2.33
CA SER A 58 -1.97 -6.69 -1.42
C SER A 58 -1.50 -6.40 0.00
N CYS A 59 -2.40 -5.94 0.86
CA CYS A 59 -2.13 -5.75 2.28
C CYS A 59 -3.01 -6.67 3.10
N ARG A 60 -2.41 -7.26 4.12
CA ARG A 60 -3.09 -7.97 5.20
C ARG A 60 -2.97 -7.14 6.46
N ALA A 61 -4.09 -6.93 7.11
CA ALA A 61 -4.14 -6.14 8.31
C ALA A 61 -5.27 -6.61 9.23
N LEU A 62 -5.16 -6.32 10.52
CA LEU A 62 -6.12 -6.66 11.56
C LEU A 62 -6.81 -5.39 12.04
N SER A 63 -8.14 -5.33 12.00
CA SER A 63 -8.86 -4.23 12.64
C SER A 63 -8.91 -4.47 14.15
N CYS A 64 -8.59 -3.45 14.96
CA CYS A 64 -8.65 -3.56 16.43
C CYS A 64 -10.09 -3.68 16.96
N ARG A 65 -11.09 -3.28 16.15
CA ARG A 65 -12.51 -3.46 16.44
C ARG A 65 -13.30 -3.71 15.15
N PRO A 66 -13.97 -4.86 14.96
CA PRO A 66 -13.72 -6.18 15.56
C PRO A 66 -12.38 -6.78 15.07
N CYS A 67 -11.76 -7.67 15.85
CA CYS A 67 -10.57 -8.46 15.46
C CYS A 67 -10.86 -9.34 14.24
N ARG A 68 -10.81 -8.73 13.05
CA ARG A 68 -11.03 -9.39 11.77
C ARG A 68 -9.81 -9.16 10.90
N MET A 69 -9.33 -10.24 10.29
CA MET A 69 -8.29 -10.15 9.28
C MET A 69 -8.90 -9.62 7.99
N LEU A 70 -8.43 -8.44 7.60
CA LEU A 70 -8.78 -7.77 6.36
C LEU A 70 -7.65 -8.02 5.37
N LYS A 71 -8.00 -8.59 4.22
CA LYS A 71 -7.13 -8.65 3.06
C LYS A 71 -7.65 -7.64 2.05
N LEU A 72 -6.90 -6.58 1.83
CA LEU A 72 -7.20 -5.57 0.82
C LEU A 72 -6.25 -5.79 -0.36
N THR A 73 -6.82 -5.86 -1.55
CA THR A 73 -6.04 -5.85 -2.80
C THR A 73 -6.48 -4.65 -3.60
N ILE A 74 -5.57 -3.72 -3.81
CA ILE A 74 -5.83 -2.48 -4.55
C ILE A 74 -5.00 -2.53 -5.83
N THR A 75 -5.65 -2.35 -6.96
CA THR A 75 -5.01 -2.15 -8.27
C THR A 75 -4.61 -0.68 -8.38
N LEU A 76 -3.31 -0.41 -8.52
CA LEU A 76 -2.77 0.95 -8.61
C LEU A 76 -2.68 1.46 -10.05
N ARG A 77 -2.54 0.55 -11.04
CA ARG A 77 -2.43 0.89 -12.47
C ARG A 77 -3.11 -0.20 -13.30
N GLU A 78 -3.99 0.20 -14.23
CA GLU A 78 -4.70 -0.67 -15.19
C GLU A 78 -4.00 -0.75 -16.55
#